data_AF-A0A950MJF7-F1
#
_entry.id   AF-A0A950MJF7-F1
#
_cell.length_a   1.000
_cell.length_b   1.000
_cell.length_c   1.000
_cell.angle_alpha   90.00
_cell.angle_beta   90.00
_cell.angle_gamma   90.00
#
_symmetry.space_group_name_H-M   'P 1'
#
loop_
_entity.id
_entity.type
_entity.pdbx_description
1 polymer ?
#
loop_
_entity_poly.entity_id
_entity_poly.type
_entity_poly.pdbx_seq_one_letter_code
_entity_poly.pdbx_strand_id
1 'polypeptide(L)'
;MSGFTGDDGETFTRIVLPAVLAQTKKSWYPLIPTSAQPPQSEQRRVGIRFELHSDGKIRKMVLESPSGDLAFDRAAWGALCSSFGAFPPQMKTEFVQLRFLFLYNITMNPPSPSGKRQLSAPNPVN
;
A
#
# COMPACT_ATOMS: atom_id res chain seq x y z
N MET A 1 0.99 -8.69 30.59
CA MET A 1 0.89 -8.39 29.14
C MET A 1 -0.25 -7.41 28.96
N SER A 2 0.03 -6.11 29.09
CA SER A 2 -0.98 -5.05 28.92
C SER A 2 -1.11 -4.78 27.42
N GLY A 3 -1.94 -5.59 26.76
CA GLY A 3 -2.26 -5.44 25.35
C GLY A 3 -3.22 -4.27 25.16
N PHE A 4 -2.89 -3.39 24.23
CA PHE A 4 -3.78 -2.49 23.48
C PHE A 4 -5.13 -2.24 24.17
N THR A 5 -5.16 -1.28 25.10
CA THR A 5 -6.38 -0.90 25.80
C THR A 5 -7.36 -0.22 24.83
N GLY A 6 -8.64 -0.11 25.19
CA GLY A 6 -9.64 0.54 24.33
C GLY A 6 -9.26 1.97 23.92
N ASP A 7 -8.61 2.72 24.83
CA ASP A 7 -8.12 4.08 24.61
C ASP A 7 -6.92 4.14 23.63
N ASP A 8 -5.97 3.19 23.76
CA ASP A 8 -4.85 3.05 22.82
C ASP A 8 -5.38 2.73 21.41
N GLY A 9 -6.42 1.91 21.30
CA GLY A 9 -7.04 1.54 20.03
C GLY A 9 -7.74 2.67 19.31
N GLU A 10 -8.47 3.50 20.06
CA GLU A 10 -9.08 4.71 19.51
C GLU A 10 -8.02 5.71 19.06
N THR A 11 -7.02 5.98 19.91
CA THR A 11 -5.92 6.89 19.60
C THR A 11 -5.16 6.43 18.35
N PHE A 12 -4.84 5.14 18.27
CA PHE A 12 -4.19 4.55 17.11
C PHE A 12 -5.02 4.75 15.84
N THR A 13 -6.30 4.41 15.88
CA THR A 13 -7.19 4.46 14.70
C THR A 13 -7.42 5.89 14.22
N ARG A 14 -7.54 6.86 15.14
CA ARG A 14 -7.85 8.25 14.82
C ARG A 14 -6.64 9.10 14.45
N ILE A 15 -5.48 8.81 15.01
CA ILE A 15 -4.29 9.68 14.90
C ILE A 15 -3.16 8.96 14.16
N VAL A 16 -2.75 7.80 14.64
CA VAL A 16 -1.55 7.12 14.15
C VAL A 16 -1.79 6.48 12.78
N LEU A 17 -2.86 5.71 12.63
CA LEU A 17 -3.17 4.98 11.39
C LEU A 17 -3.31 5.91 10.18
N PRO A 18 -4.06 7.04 10.22
CA PRO A 18 -4.15 7.96 9.10
C PRO A 18 -2.80 8.57 8.72
N ALA A 19 -1.97 8.94 9.71
CA ALA A 19 -0.64 9.49 9.47
C ALA A 19 0.29 8.45 8.81
N VAL A 20 0.27 7.21 9.29
CA VAL A 20 1.04 6.10 8.71
C VAL A 20 0.59 5.82 7.28
N LEU A 21 -0.72 5.78 7.02
CA LEU A 21 -1.26 5.57 5.67
C LEU A 21 -0.88 6.72 4.71
N ALA A 22 -0.98 7.97 5.16
CA ALA A 22 -0.62 9.14 4.36
C ALA A 22 0.87 9.14 4.01
N GLN A 23 1.73 8.87 4.99
CA GLN A 23 3.17 8.81 4.80
C GLN A 23 3.58 7.65 3.89
N THR A 24 3.00 6.46 4.10
CA THR A 24 3.24 5.28 3.25
C THR A 24 2.83 5.57 1.81
N LYS A 25 1.65 6.16 1.58
CA LYS A 25 1.20 6.53 0.23
C LYS A 25 2.16 7.52 -0.43
N LYS A 26 2.56 8.57 0.30
CA LYS A 26 3.51 9.58 -0.19
C LYS A 26 4.84 8.98 -0.61
N SER A 27 5.37 8.03 0.15
CA SER A 27 6.60 7.31 -0.18
C SER A 27 6.41 6.26 -1.27
N TRP A 28 5.22 5.66 -1.38
CA TRP A 28 4.93 4.61 -2.34
C TRP A 28 4.75 5.11 -3.77
N TYR A 29 3.97 6.18 -3.98
CA TYR A 29 3.68 6.72 -5.32
C TYR A 29 4.90 6.90 -6.23
N PRO A 30 6.03 7.51 -5.79
CA PRO A 30 7.21 7.67 -6.65
C PRO A 30 7.98 6.37 -6.90
N LEU A 31 7.74 5.32 -6.11
CA LEU A 31 8.39 4.01 -6.27
C LEU A 31 7.61 3.07 -7.20
N ILE A 32 6.41 3.45 -7.63
CA ILE A 32 5.57 2.62 -8.49
C ILE A 32 6.32 2.37 -9.83
N PRO A 33 6.54 1.08 -10.21
CA PRO A 33 7.29 0.76 -11.42
C PRO A 33 6.53 1.13 -12.69
N THR A 34 7.25 1.38 -13.78
CA THR A 34 6.68 1.71 -15.10
C THR A 34 5.75 0.61 -15.62
N SER A 35 5.99 -0.66 -15.29
CA SER A 35 5.10 -1.78 -15.64
C SER A 35 3.68 -1.64 -15.04
N ALA A 36 3.55 -0.94 -13.92
CA ALA A 36 2.26 -0.60 -13.33
C ALA A 36 1.59 0.59 -14.01
N GLN A 37 2.32 1.37 -14.81
CA GLN A 37 1.81 2.54 -15.50
C GLN A 37 1.27 2.16 -16.89
N PRO A 38 0.40 3.00 -17.49
CA PRO A 38 0.04 2.84 -18.90
C PRO A 38 1.30 2.85 -19.78
N PRO A 39 1.39 2.00 -20.82
CA PRO A 39 0.33 1.17 -21.40
C PRO A 39 0.19 -0.24 -20.80
N GLN A 40 1.11 -0.68 -19.94
CA GLN A 40 1.15 -2.07 -19.45
C GLN A 40 0.08 -2.33 -18.39
N SER A 41 -0.09 -1.37 -17.46
CA SER A 41 -1.11 -1.43 -16.40
C SER A 41 -1.18 -2.79 -15.69
N GLU A 42 0.00 -3.38 -15.40
CA GLU A 42 0.07 -4.71 -14.82
C GLU A 42 -0.62 -4.78 -13.45
N GLN A 43 -1.36 -5.86 -13.24
CA GLN A 43 -2.07 -6.10 -11.99
C GLN A 43 -1.21 -6.94 -11.05
N ARG A 44 -0.91 -6.39 -9.86
CA ARG A 44 -0.10 -7.05 -8.85
C ARG A 44 -0.62 -6.73 -7.45
N ARG A 45 -0.33 -7.63 -6.51
CA ARG A 45 -0.57 -7.41 -5.08
C ARG A 45 0.68 -7.75 -4.29
N VAL A 46 0.98 -6.96 -3.28
CA VAL A 46 2.09 -7.22 -2.35
C VAL A 46 1.58 -7.13 -0.92
N GLY A 47 1.76 -8.19 -0.14
CA GLY A 47 1.40 -8.23 1.28
C GLY A 47 2.64 -8.16 2.15
N ILE A 48 2.73 -7.14 3.00
CA ILE A 48 3.86 -6.96 3.93
C ILE A 48 3.31 -6.84 5.35
N ARG A 49 3.87 -7.64 6.27
CA ARG A 49 3.62 -7.55 7.70
C ARG A 49 4.82 -6.93 8.39
N PHE A 50 4.57 -6.05 9.36
CA PHE A 50 5.62 -5.37 10.09
C PHE A 50 5.14 -4.93 11.48
N GLU A 51 6.08 -4.59 12.36
CA GLU A 51 5.82 -3.99 13.66
C GLU A 51 6.18 -2.51 13.60
N LEU A 52 5.23 -1.64 13.91
CA LEU A 52 5.48 -0.21 14.09
C LEU A 52 5.63 0.07 15.58
N HIS A 53 6.81 0.50 15.99
CA HIS A 53 7.10 0.84 17.38
C HIS A 53 6.70 2.27 17.70
N SER A 54 6.53 2.56 19.00
CA SER A 54 6.18 3.87 19.53
C SER A 54 7.19 4.97 19.21
N ASP A 55 8.42 4.62 18.84
CA ASP A 55 9.46 5.53 18.33
C ASP A 55 9.30 5.89 16.85
N GLY A 56 8.26 5.39 16.18
CA GLY A 56 8.01 5.60 14.75
C GLY A 56 8.88 4.73 13.84
N LYS A 57 9.63 3.76 14.38
CA LYS A 57 10.46 2.86 13.58
C LYS A 57 9.72 1.56 13.26
N ILE A 58 9.92 1.11 12.03
CA ILE A 58 9.46 -0.22 11.61
C ILE A 58 10.50 -1.27 12.00
N ARG A 59 10.03 -2.38 12.57
CA ARG A 59 10.81 -3.57 12.90
C ARG A 59 10.08 -4.82 12.42
N LYS A 60 10.78 -5.95 12.37
CA LYS A 60 10.27 -7.28 11.98
C LYS A 60 9.43 -7.27 10.70
N MET A 61 9.93 -6.59 9.67
CA MET A 61 9.29 -6.51 8.37
C MET A 61 9.44 -7.84 7.61
N VAL A 62 8.32 -8.39 7.13
CA VAL A 62 8.23 -9.69 6.46
C VAL A 62 7.34 -9.55 5.22
N LEU A 63 7.86 -9.96 4.06
CA LEU A 63 7.11 -10.09 2.83
C LEU A 63 6.28 -11.39 2.90
N GLU A 64 4.98 -11.27 3.16
CA GLU A 64 4.08 -12.43 3.31
C GLU A 64 3.43 -12.85 2.00
N SER A 65 3.24 -11.92 1.07
CA SER A 65 2.64 -12.20 -0.24
C SER A 65 3.41 -11.44 -1.32
N PRO A 66 4.46 -12.06 -1.90
CA PRO A 66 5.19 -11.47 -3.01
C PRO A 66 4.27 -11.36 -4.23
N SER A 67 4.51 -10.34 -5.06
CA SER A 67 3.77 -10.12 -6.30
C SER A 67 4.18 -11.04 -7.44
N GLY A 68 5.35 -11.68 -7.32
CA GLY A 68 6.01 -12.42 -8.41
C GLY A 68 6.95 -11.56 -9.26
N ASP A 69 7.04 -10.26 -8.97
CA ASP A 69 7.97 -9.33 -9.62
C ASP A 69 8.68 -8.47 -8.57
N LEU A 70 10.01 -8.52 -8.61
CA LEU A 70 10.88 -7.85 -7.64
C LEU A 70 10.72 -6.31 -7.65
N ALA A 71 10.35 -5.71 -8.78
CA ALA A 71 10.14 -4.27 -8.87
C ALA A 71 8.94 -3.82 -8.03
N PHE A 72 7.83 -4.56 -8.08
CA PHE A 72 6.64 -4.29 -7.29
C PHE A 72 6.86 -4.57 -5.80
N ASP A 73 7.59 -5.64 -5.49
CA ASP A 73 7.94 -6.01 -4.12
C ASP A 73 8.86 -4.95 -3.49
N ARG A 74 9.88 -4.49 -4.22
CA ARG A 74 10.78 -3.40 -3.78
C ARG A 74 10.05 -2.07 -3.61
N ALA A 75 9.10 -1.75 -4.49
CA ALA A 75 8.31 -0.54 -4.39
C ALA A 75 7.45 -0.54 -3.11
N ALA A 76 6.79 -1.65 -2.82
CA ALA A 76 6.01 -1.83 -1.59
C ALA A 76 6.91 -1.84 -0.34
N TRP A 77 8.06 -2.49 -0.41
CA TRP A 77 9.02 -2.53 0.70
C TRP A 77 9.58 -1.13 1.00
N GLY A 78 10.03 -0.43 -0.05
CA GLY A 78 10.59 0.92 0.06
C GLY A 78 9.59 1.94 0.60
N ALA A 79 8.29 1.77 0.33
CA ALA A 79 7.24 2.62 0.90
C ALA A 79 7.21 2.59 2.43
N LEU A 80 7.56 1.45 3.03
CA LEU A 80 7.61 1.24 4.48
C LEU A 80 8.96 1.62 5.08
N CYS A 81 10.02 1.81 4.29
CA CYS A 81 11.32 2.30 4.81
C CYS A 81 11.34 3.81 5.13
N SER A 82 10.20 4.50 5.03
CA SER A 82 10.08 5.92 5.36
C SER A 82 10.13 6.19 6.87
N SER A 83 10.38 7.44 7.27
CA SER A 83 10.30 7.85 8.68
C SER A 83 8.85 8.09 9.06
N PHE A 84 8.36 7.40 10.09
CA PHE A 84 7.05 7.66 10.68
C PHE A 84 7.19 8.51 11.95
N GLY A 85 6.12 9.22 12.31
CA GLY A 85 6.06 9.95 13.57
C GLY A 85 5.99 9.00 14.76
N ALA A 86 6.57 9.40 15.89
CA ALA A 86 6.42 8.71 17.16
C ALA A 86 4.95 8.69 17.60
N PHE A 87 4.59 7.70 18.41
CA PHE A 87 3.22 7.60 18.94
C PHE A 87 2.94 8.74 19.93
N PRO A 88 1.67 9.16 20.05
CA PRO A 88 1.28 10.11 21.08
C PRO A 88 1.66 9.59 22.48
N PRO A 89 2.10 10.46 23.41
CA PRO A 89 2.55 10.05 24.74
C PRO A 89 1.47 9.37 25.60
N GLN A 90 0.20 9.51 25.22
CA GLN A 90 -0.93 8.87 25.89
C GLN A 90 -1.03 7.37 25.57
N MET A 91 -0.51 6.93 24.42
CA MET A 91 -0.51 5.52 24.04
C MET A 91 0.48 4.74 24.90
N LYS A 92 -0.01 3.74 25.63
CA LYS A 92 0.83 2.86 26.47
C LYS A 92 1.43 1.68 25.69
N THR A 93 0.96 1.47 24.46
CA THR A 93 1.39 0.41 23.58
C THR A 93 2.79 0.66 23.02
N GLU A 94 3.72 -0.28 23.23
CA GLU A 94 5.10 -0.20 22.74
C GLU A 94 5.21 -0.39 21.22
N PHE A 95 4.41 -1.28 20.65
CA PHE A 95 4.34 -1.51 19.21
C PHE A 95 2.98 -2.05 18.79
N VAL A 96 2.64 -1.84 17.52
CA VAL A 96 1.51 -2.47 16.87
C VAL A 96 2.00 -3.33 15.71
N GLN A 97 1.37 -4.49 15.52
CA GLN A 97 1.62 -5.31 14.34
C GLN A 97 0.61 -4.97 13.26
N LEU A 98 1.10 -4.60 12.08
CA LEU A 98 0.28 -4.22 10.93
C LEU A 98 0.56 -5.12 9.74
N ARG A 99 -0.45 -5.28 8.90
CA ARG A 99 -0.35 -5.93 7.59
C ARG A 99 -0.88 -4.98 6.54
N PHE A 100 -0.02 -4.54 5.63
CA PHE A 100 -0.40 -3.70 4.51
C PHE A 100 -0.48 -4.53 3.24
N LEU A 101 -1.54 -4.27 2.48
CA LEU A 101 -1.75 -4.84 1.15
C LEU A 101 -1.63 -3.73 0.12
N PHE A 102 -0.57 -3.79 -0.68
CA PHE A 102 -0.35 -2.89 -1.81
C PHE A 102 -1.02 -3.47 -3.04
N LEU A 103 -1.93 -2.70 -3.63
CA LEU A 103 -2.73 -3.12 -4.78
C LEU A 103 -2.34 -2.27 -5.99
N TYR A 104 -1.83 -2.90 -7.03
CA TYR A 104 -1.44 -2.25 -8.28
C TYR A 104 -2.47 -2.59 -9.35
N ASN A 105 -3.19 -1.57 -9.86
CA ASN A 105 -4.20 -1.71 -10.92
C ASN A 105 -5.30 -2.76 -10.66
N ILE A 106 -5.46 -3.20 -9.42
CA ILE A 106 -6.54 -4.11 -9.03
C ILE A 106 -7.76 -3.23 -8.79
N THR A 107 -8.64 -3.18 -9.78
CA THR A 107 -9.98 -2.62 -9.58
C THR A 107 -10.81 -3.66 -8.83
N MET A 108 -11.35 -3.29 -7.67
CA MET A 108 -12.48 -4.00 -7.07
C MET A 108 -13.75 -3.62 -7.84
N ASN A 109 -13.76 -3.89 -9.15
CA ASN A 109 -14.89 -3.74 -10.06
C ASN A 109 -14.76 -4.90 -11.06
N PRO A 110 -15.83 -5.69 -11.32
CA PRO A 110 -15.77 -6.73 -12.34
C PRO A 110 -15.27 -6.13 -13.66
N PRO A 111 -14.56 -6.92 -14.50
CA PRO A 111 -13.96 -6.39 -15.71
C PRO A 111 -15.05 -5.70 -16.54
N SER A 112 -14.94 -4.37 -16.67
CA SER A 112 -15.65 -3.67 -17.72
C SER A 112 -15.14 -4.27 -19.04
N PRO A 113 -16.02 -4.73 -19.95
CA PRO A 113 -15.62 -5.39 -21.18
C PRO A 113 -14.91 -4.40 -22.11
N SER A 114 -13.61 -4.19 -21.88
CA SER A 114 -12.74 -3.40 -22.74
C SER A 114 -12.19 -4.28 -23.85
N GLY A 115 -13.09 -4.64 -24.77
CA GLY A 115 -12.79 -4.91 -26.17
C GLY A 115 -13.93 -4.26 -26.94
N LYS A 116 -13.70 -3.28 -27.81
CA LYS A 116 -12.88 -3.42 -29.01
C LYS A 116 -12.23 -2.08 -29.38
N ARG A 117 -11.00 -2.16 -29.90
CA ARG A 117 -10.50 -1.17 -30.85
C ARG A 117 -11.54 -1.11 -31.96
N GLN A 118 -12.27 0.00 -32.06
CA GLN A 118 -13.08 0.28 -33.24
C GLN A 118 -12.08 0.60 -34.34
N LEU A 119 -11.73 -0.44 -35.10
CA LEU A 119 -11.09 -0.30 -36.40
C LEU A 119 -11.90 0.75 -37.18
N SER A 120 -11.22 1.82 -37.59
CA SER A 120 -11.72 2.81 -38.53
C SER A 120 -12.34 2.12 -39.73
N ALA A 121 -13.64 2.28 -39.94
CA ALA A 121 -14.27 1.92 -41.20
C ALA A 121 -13.81 2.91 -42.28
N PRO A 122 -13.48 2.47 -43.51
CA PRO A 122 -13.17 3.39 -44.60
C PRO A 122 -14.43 4.14 -45.05
N ASN A 123 -14.27 5.43 -45.35
CA ASN A 123 -15.29 6.27 -45.98
C ASN A 123 -15.83 5.60 -47.25
N PRO A 124 -17.16 5.51 -47.46
CA PRO A 124 -17.68 5.27 -48.80
C PRO A 124 -17.58 6.57 -49.61
N VAL A 125 -16.80 6.51 -50.69
CA VAL A 125 -16.96 7.39 -51.85
C VAL A 125 -18.20 6.91 -52.60
N ASN A 126 -19.28 7.72 -52.59
CA ASN A 126 -20.03 8.15 -53.77
C ASN A 126 -21.11 9.15 -53.33
#